data_AF-A0AA43UCS9-F1
#
_entry.id   AF-A0AA43UCS9-F1
#
_cell.length_a   1.000
_cell.length_b   1.000
_cell.length_c   1.000
_cell.angle_alpha   90.00
_cell.angle_beta   90.00
_cell.angle_gamma   90.00
#
_symmetry.space_group_name_H-M   'P 1'
#
loop_
_entity.id
_entity.type
_entity.pdbx_description
1 polymer ?
#
loop_
_entity_poly.entity_id
_entity_poly.type
_entity_poly.pdbx_seq_one_letter_code
_entity_poly.pdbx_strand_id
1 'polypeptide(L)'
;NLMLAYINTMTMKEDLPENLWFYGDGAYLTCKGSDALEDLKALVEKGVNVSTCGTCLNFYELEERLEVGEVTTMSDFVDLFASSEKVVTPA
;
A
#
# COMPACT_ATOMS: atom_id res chain seq x y z
N ASN A 1 8.92 11.05 -9.60
CA ASN A 1 7.54 10.81 -9.12
C ASN A 1 7.52 11.10 -7.63
N LEU A 2 6.70 12.04 -7.15
CA LEU A 2 6.65 12.42 -5.72
C LEU A 2 6.21 11.26 -4.83
N MET A 3 5.34 10.37 -5.31
CA MET A 3 4.89 9.21 -4.55
C MET A 3 6.04 8.21 -4.32
N LEU A 4 6.85 7.93 -5.34
CA LEU A 4 8.04 7.07 -5.19
C LEU A 4 9.03 7.67 -4.18
N ALA A 5 9.29 8.98 -4.27
CA ALA A 5 10.16 9.66 -3.32
C ALA A 5 9.61 9.63 -1.89
N TYR A 6 8.28 9.72 -1.73
CA TYR A 6 7.61 9.61 -0.43
C TYR A 6 7.78 8.21 0.17
N ILE A 7 7.46 7.15 -0.58
CA ILE A 7 7.59 5.75 -0.14
C ILE A 7 9.05 5.44 0.20
N ASN A 8 9.99 5.82 -0.67
CA ASN A 8 11.42 5.67 -0.39
C ASN A 8 11.84 6.43 0.88
N THR A 9 11.32 7.64 1.09
CA THR A 9 11.63 8.43 2.29
C THR A 9 11.11 7.79 3.57
N MET A 10 9.97 7.10 3.51
CA MET A 10 9.45 6.33 4.65
C MET A 10 10.43 5.23 5.06
N THR A 11 11.11 4.57 4.12
CA THR A 11 12.08 3.51 4.46
C THR A 11 13.24 4.03 5.31
N MET A 12 13.49 5.34 5.35
CA MET A 12 14.54 5.97 6.15
C MET A 12 14.08 6.41 7.55
N LYS A 13 12.80 6.19 7.92
CA LYS A 13 12.25 6.59 9.21
C LYS A 13 12.23 5.43 10.21
N GLU A 14 12.28 5.79 11.49
CA GLU A 14 12.09 4.85 12.61
C GLU A 14 10.61 4.73 12.98
N ASP A 15 9.89 5.86 13.01
CA ASP A 15 8.45 5.91 13.25
C ASP A 15 7.71 5.68 11.93
N LEU A 16 7.05 4.53 11.82
CA LEU A 16 6.37 4.05 10.62
C LEU A 16 4.87 3.86 10.90
N PRO A 17 4.01 4.06 9.89
CA PRO A 17 2.62 3.69 10.03
C PRO A 17 2.49 2.17 10.20
N GLU A 18 1.51 1.75 10.99
CA GLU A 18 1.19 0.33 11.12
C GLU A 18 0.66 -0.26 9.80
N ASN A 19 -0.07 0.55 9.02
CA ASN A 19 -0.76 0.12 7.81
C ASN A 19 -0.51 1.08 6.65
N LEU A 20 -0.22 0.54 5.47
CA LEU A 20 -0.19 1.22 4.18
C LEU A 20 -1.21 0.60 3.23
N TRP A 21 -2.12 1.43 2.73
CA TRP A 21 -3.26 0.97 1.93
C TRP A 21 -3.28 1.63 0.56
N PHE A 22 -3.36 0.79 -0.47
CA PHE A 22 -3.33 1.19 -1.88
C PHE A 22 -4.68 0.92 -2.53
N TYR A 23 -5.30 1.97 -3.07
CA TYR A 23 -6.57 1.90 -3.80
C TYR A 23 -6.54 2.83 -5.01
N GLY A 24 -7.51 2.67 -5.92
CA GLY A 24 -7.50 3.34 -7.22
C GLY A 24 -6.18 3.08 -7.95
N ASP A 25 -5.60 4.12 -8.52
CA ASP A 25 -4.32 4.02 -9.25
C ASP A 25 -3.13 3.68 -8.34
N GLY A 26 -3.30 3.76 -7.01
CA GLY A 26 -2.31 3.27 -6.05
C GLY A 26 -2.06 1.77 -6.17
N ALA A 27 -3.03 0.99 -6.66
CA ALA A 27 -2.89 -0.45 -6.84
C ALA A 27 -1.72 -0.84 -7.77
N TYR A 28 -1.38 0.01 -8.75
CA TYR A 28 -0.22 -0.22 -9.62
C TYR A 28 1.11 -0.22 -8.85
N LEU A 29 1.20 0.49 -7.72
CA LEU A 29 2.45 0.61 -6.96
C LEU A 29 2.86 -0.70 -6.30
N THR A 30 1.91 -1.55 -5.95
CA THR A 30 2.13 -2.86 -5.32
C THR A 30 2.32 -3.99 -6.33
N CYS A 31 2.28 -3.69 -7.63
CA CYS A 31 2.29 -4.68 -8.69
C CYS A 31 3.60 -4.71 -9.50
N LYS A 32 3.86 -5.86 -10.14
CA LYS A 32 5.01 -6.11 -11.02
C LYS A 32 5.20 -4.98 -12.03
N GLY A 33 6.42 -4.45 -12.06
CA GLY A 33 6.83 -3.34 -12.92
C GLY A 33 6.74 -1.96 -12.25
N SER A 34 6.30 -1.88 -10.99
CA SER A 34 6.39 -0.66 -10.19
C SER A 34 7.80 -0.44 -9.65
N ASP A 35 8.28 0.79 -9.76
CA ASP A 35 9.54 1.23 -9.15
C ASP A 35 9.48 1.31 -7.61
N ALA A 36 8.28 1.19 -7.01
CA ALA A 36 8.09 1.23 -5.55
C ALA A 36 8.30 -0.13 -4.86
N LEU A 37 8.39 -1.24 -5.61
CA LEU A 37 8.28 -2.58 -5.03
C LEU A 37 9.34 -2.88 -3.97
N GLU A 38 10.60 -2.51 -4.21
CA GLU A 38 11.68 -2.81 -3.28
C GLU A 38 11.56 -1.97 -2.00
N ASP A 39 11.15 -0.71 -2.11
CA ASP A 39 10.88 0.13 -0.95
C ASP A 39 9.67 -0.40 -0.15
N LEU A 40 8.60 -0.85 -0.81
CA LEU A 40 7.43 -1.42 -0.16
C LEU A 40 7.76 -2.74 0.55
N LYS A 41 8.56 -3.61 -0.06
CA LYS A 41 9.04 -4.85 0.59
C LYS A 41 9.89 -4.52 1.81
N ALA A 42 10.79 -3.53 1.72
CA ALA A 42 11.57 -3.08 2.87
C ALA A 42 10.69 -2.54 4.01
N LEU A 43 9.55 -1.89 3.69
CA LEU A 43 8.58 -1.48 4.72
C LEU A 43 7.87 -2.68 5.36
N VAL A 44 7.52 -3.70 4.57
CA VAL A 44 6.97 -4.96 5.10
C VAL A 44 7.98 -5.65 6.03
N GLU A 45 9.26 -5.71 5.67
CA GLU A 45 10.33 -6.25 6.53
C GLU A 45 10.48 -5.47 7.84
N LYS A 46 10.11 -4.19 7.85
CA LYS A 46 10.07 -3.34 9.04
C LYS A 46 8.76 -3.44 9.84
N GLY A 47 7.85 -4.33 9.44
CA GLY A 47 6.60 -4.59 10.14
C GLY A 47 5.42 -3.72 9.69
N VAL A 48 5.54 -2.98 8.58
CA VAL A 48 4.40 -2.24 8.01
C VAL A 48 3.50 -3.22 7.26
N ASN A 49 2.21 -3.25 7.61
CA ASN A 49 1.23 -4.03 6.87
C ASN A 49 0.90 -3.30 5.56
N VAL A 50 1.14 -3.95 4.42
CA VAL A 50 0.80 -3.42 3.09
C VAL A 50 -0.44 -4.13 2.56
N SER A 51 -1.42 -3.36 2.12
CA SER A 51 -2.69 -3.87 1.64
C SER A 51 -3.15 -3.15 0.38
N THR A 52 -3.76 -3.90 -0.55
CA THR A 52 -4.25 -3.37 -1.83
C THR A 52 -5.71 -3.72 -2.04
N CYS A 53 -6.49 -2.75 -2.53
CA CYS A 53 -7.91 -2.92 -2.82
C CYS A 53 -8.13 -3.99 -3.90
N GLY A 54 -8.78 -5.10 -3.55
CA GLY A 54 -9.04 -6.22 -4.45
C GLY A 54 -9.93 -5.85 -5.63
N THR A 55 -10.93 -4.97 -5.43
CA THR A 55 -11.77 -4.48 -6.53
C THR A 55 -10.96 -3.66 -7.54
N CYS A 56 -9.97 -2.89 -7.09
CA CYS A 56 -9.08 -2.15 -7.99
C CYS A 56 -8.18 -3.11 -8.77
N LEU A 57 -7.58 -4.09 -8.10
CA LEU A 57 -6.77 -5.11 -8.79
C LEU A 57 -7.59 -5.80 -9.89
N ASN A 58 -8.82 -6.20 -9.58
CA ASN A 58 -9.72 -6.82 -10.55
C ASN A 58 -10.11 -5.90 -11.70
N PHE A 59 -10.49 -4.66 -11.40
CA PHE A 59 -10.87 -3.70 -12.43
C PHE A 59 -9.72 -3.38 -13.39
N TYR A 60 -8.49 -3.35 -12.90
CA TYR A 60 -7.29 -3.06 -13.70
C TYR A 60 -6.60 -4.31 -14.26
N GLU A 61 -7.13 -5.52 -14.02
CA GLU A 61 -6.55 -6.81 -14.42
C GLU A 61 -5.10 -7.00 -13.89
N LEU A 62 -4.90 -6.72 -12.60
CA LEU A 62 -3.60 -6.70 -11.92
C LEU A 62 -3.41 -7.81 -10.88
N GLU A 63 -4.39 -8.68 -10.63
CA GLU A 63 -4.34 -9.68 -9.54
C GLU A 63 -3.10 -10.56 -9.63
N GLU A 64 -2.84 -11.12 -10.81
CA GLU A 64 -1.67 -11.97 -11.10
C GLU A 64 -0.34 -11.20 -11.10
N ARG A 65 -0.40 -9.88 -10.94
CA ARG A 65 0.76 -8.98 -10.91
C ARG A 65 1.03 -8.44 -9.52
N LEU A 66 0.24 -8.75 -8.50
CA LEU A 66 0.52 -8.31 -7.13
C LEU A 66 1.83 -8.94 -6.63
N GLU A 67 2.77 -8.11 -6.18
CA GLU A 67 4.11 -8.55 -5.75
C GLU A 67 4.41 -8.22 -4.29
N VAL A 68 3.63 -7.34 -3.65
CA VAL A 68 3.80 -6.96 -2.25
C VAL A 68 2.46 -6.62 -1.60
N GLY A 69 2.27 -7.09 -0.37
CA GLY A 69 1.06 -6.86 0.42
C GLY A 69 -0.06 -7.86 0.19
N GLU A 70 -1.16 -7.65 0.91
CA GLU A 70 -2.34 -8.52 0.90
C GLU A 70 -3.52 -7.88 0.14
N VAL A 71 -4.39 -8.73 -0.42
CA VAL A 71 -5.63 -8.28 -1.06
C VAL A 71 -6.68 -8.01 0.00
N THR A 72 -7.35 -6.86 -0.09
CA THR A 72 -8.38 -6.43 0.87
C THR A 72 -9.72 -6.16 0.21
N THR A 73 -10.76 -6.16 1.02
CA THR A 73 -12.13 -5.82 0.63
C THR A 73 -12.51 -4.41 1.09
N MET A 74 -13.63 -3.90 0.58
CA MET A 74 -14.17 -2.61 1.04
C MET A 74 -14.63 -2.66 2.51
N SER A 75 -15.06 -3.83 3.01
CA SER A 75 -15.41 -3.99 4.42
C SER A 75 -14.18 -3.84 5.32
N ASP A 76 -13.08 -4.47 4.95
CA ASP A 76 -11.80 -4.36 5.69
C ASP A 76 -11.34 -2.90 5.75
N PHE A 77 -11.55 -2.14 4.66
CA PHE A 77 -11.24 -0.71 4.60
C PHE A 77 -12.06 0.12 5.58
N VAL A 78 -13.37 -0.10 5.62
CA VAL A 78 -14.27 0.63 6.54
C VAL A 78 -13.95 0.31 7.99
N ASP A 79 -13.72 -0.97 8.29
CA ASP A 79 -13.40 -1.42 9.65
C ASP A 79 -12.07 -0.85 10.12
N LEU A 80 -11.02 -0.91 9.28
CA LEU A 80 -9.72 -0.35 9.61
C LEU A 80 -9.79 1.16 9.83
N PHE A 81 -10.50 1.89 8.96
CA PHE A 81 -10.63 3.35 9.10
C PHE A 81 -11.38 3.72 10.37
N ALA A 82 -12.43 2.96 10.72
CA ALA A 82 -13.20 3.18 11.94
C ALA A 82 -12.38 2.89 13.21
N SER A 83 -11.46 1.92 13.17
CA SER A 83 -10.60 1.57 14.30
C SER A 83 -9.30 2.38 14.37
N SER A 84 -8.93 3.08 13.30
CA SER A 84 -7.66 3.83 13.24
C SER A 84 -7.73 5.13 14.04
N GLU A 85 -6.77 5.36 14.92
CA GLU A 85 -6.65 6.63 15.65
C GLU A 85 -6.37 7.82 14.72
N LYS A 86 -5.66 7.57 13.62
CA LYS A 86 -5.27 8.58 12.65
C LYS A 86 -5.16 7.98 11.25
N VAL A 87 -5.83 8.62 10.31
CA VAL A 87 -5.68 8.33 8.87
C VAL A 87 -4.98 9.51 8.22
N VAL A 88 -3.94 9.24 7.44
CA VAL A 88 -3.24 10.25 6.63
C VAL A 88 -3.34 9.84 5.18
N THR A 89 -3.85 10.75 4.35
CA THR A 89 -3.92 10.59 2.90
C THR A 89 -2.96 11.60 2.25
N PRO A 90 -1.76 11.18 1.83
CA PRO A 90 -0.87 12.03 1.05
C PRO A 90 -1.58 12.44 -0.25
N ALA A 91 -1.69 13.75 -0.48
CA ALA A 91 -2.33 14.33 -1.68
C ALA A 91 -1.33 14.52 -2.82
#